data_AF-A0A8H7NIZ5-F1
#
_entry.id   AF-A0A8H7NIZ5-F1
#
_cell.length_a   1.000
_cell.length_b   1.000
_cell.length_c   1.000
_cell.angle_alpha   90.00
_cell.angle_beta   90.00
_cell.angle_gamma   90.00
#
_symmetry.space_group_name_H-M   'P 1'
#
loop_
_entity.id
_entity.type
_entity.pdbx_description
1 polymer ?
#
loop_
_entity_poly.entity_id
_entity_poly.type
_entity_poly.pdbx_seq_one_letter_code
_entity_poly.pdbx_strand_id
1 'polypeptide(L)'
;MIASQDLEFDMVGLKPPVSPTNQRFQSTMHFKQLFLTSLMETYKLADEIRVYEDRPKHTKGFREFFADYNNRQNAYPSRGPITAEVIQVPDCSTTLDPVVEVAEVQHMINSHNQIASKQPSKKKLRIKKTVFFTSYTVGPEDSDKLVKLARLPANFNYTDLIWHGNNILICPRPCPASILDKVGGMGSKMKWEVTDTGHFDNSIWAARLRPVPLTAKYHTDNPVPLVVLALKKGTRPIDAGRIDNWQPIPQDRTFIFETVIGEKVILRIEPDDPKEDEYESLFANKSSKRKHTGDDEWAGRNTSGAHGGRNDTRGYHTSARGGRGRGGQNRSNKSHRGGRGRGRGGFYNYRSLDDVEPKAQQGGQVPQVDYDDSFPSLPPGSLMGTMAGKDRRISGL
;
A
#
# COMPACT_ATOMS: atom_id res chain seq x y z
N MET A 1 -10.57 20.72 12.27
CA MET A 1 -11.06 19.34 12.40
C MET A 1 -12.11 19.20 13.49
N ILE A 2 -11.83 19.61 14.74
CA ILE A 2 -12.84 19.54 15.84
C ILE A 2 -13.87 20.68 15.75
N ALA A 3 -13.42 21.94 15.62
CA ALA A 3 -14.33 23.09 15.49
C ALA A 3 -15.13 23.15 14.17
N SER A 4 -14.76 22.34 13.17
CA SER A 4 -15.40 22.32 11.85
C SER A 4 -16.67 21.47 11.79
N GLN A 5 -17.00 20.74 12.86
CA GLN A 5 -18.18 19.88 12.94
C GLN A 5 -19.18 20.32 14.02
N ASP A 6 -19.01 21.52 14.59
CA ASP A 6 -19.86 22.07 15.65
C ASP A 6 -20.03 21.12 16.85
N LEU A 7 -18.97 20.35 17.14
CA LEU A 7 -18.91 19.41 18.25
C LEU A 7 -18.26 20.09 19.46
N GLU A 8 -19.00 20.16 20.56
CA GLU A 8 -18.51 20.63 21.85
C GLU A 8 -17.96 19.45 22.66
N PHE A 9 -16.71 19.58 23.12
CA PHE A 9 -16.04 18.56 23.93
C PHE A 9 -15.58 19.18 25.25
N ASP A 10 -15.99 18.59 26.37
CA ASP A 10 -15.47 18.96 27.69
C ASP A 10 -14.00 18.56 27.89
N MET A 11 -13.56 17.53 27.18
CA MET A 11 -12.21 16.99 27.30
C MET A 11 -11.73 16.35 26.01
N VAL A 12 -10.47 16.63 25.64
CA VAL A 12 -9.76 15.94 24.56
C VAL A 12 -8.52 15.29 25.15
N GLY A 13 -8.46 13.95 25.11
CA GLY A 13 -7.37 13.15 25.66
C GLY A 13 -6.50 12.52 24.57
N LEU A 14 -5.21 12.86 24.54
CA LEU A 14 -4.22 12.18 23.70
C LEU A 14 -3.41 11.19 24.54
N LYS A 15 -3.11 10.02 23.97
CA LYS A 15 -2.26 9.02 24.63
C LYS A 15 -0.85 9.59 24.82
N PRO A 16 -0.37 9.76 26.07
CA PRO A 16 0.99 10.23 26.29
C PRO A 16 2.00 9.09 26.08
N PRO A 17 3.30 9.41 25.89
CA PRO A 17 4.36 8.39 25.76
C PRO A 17 4.47 7.47 26.97
N VAL A 18 4.23 8.01 28.17
CA VAL A 18 4.26 7.33 29.47
C VAL A 18 3.12 7.85 30.35
N SER A 19 2.71 7.08 31.35
CA SER A 19 1.73 7.51 32.35
C SER A 19 2.32 8.60 33.27
N PRO A 20 1.49 9.31 34.06
CA PRO A 20 1.97 10.20 35.12
C PRO A 20 2.90 9.50 36.14
N THR A 21 2.76 8.19 36.31
CA THR A 21 3.62 7.34 37.16
C THR A 21 4.84 6.78 36.42
N ASN A 22 5.15 7.30 35.22
CA ASN A 22 6.25 6.87 34.35
C ASN A 22 6.17 5.42 33.85
N GLN A 23 4.97 4.82 33.85
CA GLN A 23 4.72 3.50 33.31
C GLN A 23 4.49 3.59 31.79
N ARG A 24 5.07 2.67 31.03
CA ARG A 24 4.78 2.54 29.59
C ARG A 24 3.45 1.82 29.38
N PHE A 25 2.60 2.38 28.51
CA PHE A 25 1.37 1.72 28.11
C PHE A 25 1.66 0.54 27.17
N GLN A 26 1.26 -0.66 27.58
CA GLN A 26 1.42 -1.89 26.79
C GLN A 26 0.68 -1.85 25.44
N SER A 27 -0.45 -1.15 25.35
CA SER A 27 -1.26 -1.02 24.14
C SER A 27 -2.12 0.25 24.17
N THR A 28 -2.82 0.56 23.07
CA THR A 28 -3.75 1.71 23.00
C THR A 28 -5.04 1.43 23.78
N MET A 29 -5.77 0.34 23.48
CA MET A 29 -5.93 -0.75 24.46
C MET A 29 -6.01 -0.36 25.95
N HIS A 30 -4.93 -0.76 26.61
CA HIS A 30 -4.64 -0.56 28.02
C HIS A 30 -4.70 0.92 28.45
N PHE A 31 -4.21 1.85 27.63
CA PHE A 31 -4.34 3.28 27.95
C PHE A 31 -5.80 3.71 28.06
N LYS A 32 -6.65 3.38 27.07
CA LYS A 32 -8.06 3.77 27.09
C LYS A 32 -8.77 3.15 28.31
N GLN A 33 -8.46 1.89 28.67
CA GLN A 33 -9.02 1.24 29.87
C GLN A 33 -8.62 1.93 31.18
N LEU A 34 -7.34 2.31 31.34
CA LEU A 34 -6.86 3.05 32.52
C LEU A 34 -7.51 4.44 32.61
N PHE A 35 -7.62 5.12 31.46
CA PHE A 35 -8.28 6.41 31.39
C PHE A 35 -9.75 6.30 31.80
N LEU A 36 -10.50 5.35 31.22
CA LEU A 36 -11.91 5.14 31.55
C LEU A 36 -12.11 4.70 33.00
N THR A 37 -11.20 3.88 33.54
CA THR A 37 -11.22 3.54 34.98
C THR A 37 -11.10 4.81 35.82
N SER A 38 -10.10 5.65 35.53
CA SER A 38 -9.88 6.90 36.27
C SER A 38 -11.08 7.85 36.13
N LEU A 39 -11.67 7.94 34.94
CA LEU A 39 -12.84 8.75 34.66
C LEU A 39 -14.04 8.30 35.50
N MET A 40 -14.37 7.00 35.47
CA MET A 40 -15.49 6.43 36.23
C MET A 40 -15.28 6.56 37.75
N GLU A 41 -14.07 6.33 38.26
CA GLU A 41 -13.75 6.46 39.69
C GLU A 41 -13.76 7.93 40.17
N THR A 42 -13.59 8.89 39.25
CA THR A 42 -13.68 10.32 39.55
C THR A 42 -15.15 10.77 39.56
N TYR A 43 -15.91 10.42 38.52
CA TYR A 43 -17.32 10.79 38.37
C TYR A 43 -18.23 9.69 38.94
N LYS A 44 -18.16 9.47 40.25
CA LYS A 44 -18.83 8.35 40.91
C LYS A 44 -20.35 8.32 40.77
N LEU A 45 -20.96 9.51 40.61
CA LEU A 45 -22.40 9.69 40.44
C LEU A 45 -22.89 9.46 39.01
N ALA A 46 -21.99 9.21 38.05
CA ALA A 46 -22.41 8.85 36.70
C ALA A 46 -22.96 7.42 36.70
N ASP A 47 -24.20 7.24 36.27
CA ASP A 47 -24.85 5.92 36.21
C ASP A 47 -24.65 5.20 34.87
N GLU A 48 -24.25 5.96 33.84
CA GLU A 48 -24.14 5.50 32.46
C GLU A 48 -22.84 5.97 31.80
N ILE A 49 -22.29 5.14 30.91
CA ILE A 49 -21.24 5.51 29.99
C ILE A 49 -21.52 4.95 28.59
N ARG A 50 -21.39 5.79 27.57
CA ARG A 50 -21.45 5.38 26.16
C ARG A 50 -20.10 5.56 25.50
N VAL A 51 -19.60 4.49 24.88
CA VAL A 51 -18.34 4.49 24.14
C VAL A 51 -18.63 4.22 22.68
N TYR A 52 -18.34 5.22 21.84
CA TYR A 52 -18.37 5.12 20.39
C TYR A 52 -16.96 4.76 19.91
N GLU A 53 -16.81 3.61 19.26
CA GLU A 53 -15.51 3.14 18.77
C GLU A 53 -15.61 2.59 17.34
N ASP A 54 -14.66 2.97 16.51
CA ASP A 54 -14.56 2.60 15.09
C ASP A 54 -14.04 1.18 14.87
N ARG A 55 -13.10 0.76 15.71
CA ARG A 55 -12.37 -0.51 15.53
C ARG A 55 -13.15 -1.68 16.15
N PRO A 56 -13.51 -2.73 15.37
CA PRO A 56 -14.25 -3.89 15.89
C PRO A 56 -13.51 -4.61 17.04
N LYS A 57 -12.18 -4.70 16.95
CA LYS A 57 -11.34 -5.31 18.00
C LYS A 57 -11.39 -4.53 19.31
N HIS A 58 -11.35 -3.19 19.25
CA HIS A 58 -11.45 -2.35 20.45
C HIS A 58 -12.87 -2.35 21.01
N THR A 59 -13.90 -2.35 20.16
CA THR A 59 -15.30 -2.48 20.58
C THR A 59 -15.49 -3.74 21.43
N LYS A 60 -15.00 -4.90 20.96
CA LYS A 60 -15.01 -6.13 21.75
C LYS A 60 -14.24 -5.98 23.07
N GLY A 61 -13.03 -5.43 23.02
CA GLY A 61 -12.19 -5.22 24.21
C GLY A 61 -12.80 -4.28 25.25
N PHE A 62 -13.60 -3.29 24.85
CA PHE A 62 -14.33 -2.43 25.77
C PHE A 62 -15.51 -3.13 26.43
N ARG A 63 -16.26 -3.94 25.68
CA ARG A 63 -17.38 -4.72 26.23
C ARG A 63 -16.88 -5.68 27.32
N GLU A 64 -15.80 -6.39 27.04
CA GLU A 64 -15.14 -7.27 28.01
C GLU A 64 -14.64 -6.47 29.24
N PHE A 65 -13.96 -5.34 29.01
CA PHE A 65 -13.49 -4.46 30.09
C PHE A 65 -14.60 -3.99 31.03
N PHE A 66 -15.75 -3.55 30.50
CA PHE A 66 -16.85 -3.06 31.33
C PHE A 66 -17.54 -4.19 32.10
N ALA A 67 -17.65 -5.38 31.51
CA ALA A 67 -18.13 -6.57 32.23
C ALA A 67 -17.20 -6.90 33.41
N ASP A 68 -15.90 -6.92 33.18
CA ASP A 68 -14.89 -7.18 34.22
C ASP A 68 -14.85 -6.07 35.28
N TYR A 69 -15.05 -4.81 34.88
CA TYR A 69 -15.17 -3.69 35.80
C TYR A 69 -16.40 -3.86 36.71
N ASN A 70 -17.58 -4.14 36.15
CA ASN A 70 -18.81 -4.33 36.91
C ASN A 70 -18.75 -5.55 37.84
N ASN A 71 -18.13 -6.65 37.40
CA ASN A 71 -17.89 -7.82 38.26
C ASN A 71 -17.08 -7.44 39.51
N ARG A 72 -16.04 -6.61 39.35
CA ARG A 72 -15.24 -6.10 40.47
C ARG A 72 -16.04 -5.16 41.37
N GLN A 73 -16.83 -4.26 40.80
CA GLN A 73 -17.68 -3.35 41.57
C GLN A 73 -18.79 -4.07 42.35
N ASN A 74 -19.28 -5.20 41.86
CA ASN A 74 -20.25 -6.04 42.58
C ASN A 74 -19.60 -6.77 43.77
N ALA A 75 -18.33 -7.20 43.63
CA ALA A 75 -17.60 -7.88 44.70
C ALA A 75 -17.06 -6.91 45.77
N TYR A 76 -16.47 -5.81 45.34
CA TYR A 76 -15.86 -4.78 46.20
C TYR A 76 -16.22 -3.38 45.68
N PRO A 77 -17.40 -2.86 46.06
CA PRO A 77 -17.90 -1.60 45.51
C PRO A 77 -17.04 -0.41 45.95
N SER A 78 -16.53 0.34 44.97
CA SER A 78 -15.89 1.65 45.20
C SER A 78 -16.78 2.81 44.73
N ARG A 79 -17.59 2.55 43.70
CA ARG A 79 -18.75 3.35 43.29
C ARG A 79 -19.99 2.53 42.90
N GLY A 80 -19.85 1.20 42.76
CA GLY A 80 -20.90 0.34 42.25
C GLY A 80 -20.81 0.13 40.73
N PRO A 81 -21.62 -0.78 40.15
CA PRO A 81 -21.60 -1.06 38.72
C PRO A 81 -22.10 0.14 37.90
N ILE A 82 -21.76 0.17 36.61
CA ILE A 82 -22.19 1.18 35.65
C ILE A 82 -22.92 0.56 34.47
N THR A 83 -23.91 1.27 33.95
CA THR A 83 -24.53 0.93 32.67
C THR A 83 -23.59 1.35 31.55
N ALA A 84 -22.92 0.38 30.92
CA ALA A 84 -21.97 0.66 29.84
C ALA A 84 -22.51 0.21 28.48
N GLU A 85 -22.63 1.15 27.55
CA GLU A 85 -22.98 0.88 26.15
C GLU A 85 -21.75 1.08 25.27
N VAL A 86 -21.40 0.07 24.46
CA VAL A 86 -20.29 0.14 23.51
C VAL A 86 -20.84 0.01 22.09
N ILE A 87 -20.85 1.14 21.40
CA ILE A 87 -21.42 1.33 20.07
C ILE A 87 -20.27 1.25 19.07
N GLN A 88 -20.29 0.22 18.23
CA GLN A 88 -19.35 0.16 17.11
C GLN A 88 -19.83 1.12 16.03
N VAL A 89 -19.04 2.15 15.74
CA VAL A 89 -19.34 3.12 14.69
C VAL A 89 -18.56 2.71 13.45
N PRO A 90 -19.19 2.07 12.44
CA PRO A 90 -18.47 1.70 11.23
C PRO A 90 -17.88 2.94 10.57
N ASP A 91 -16.60 2.88 10.24
CA ASP A 91 -15.92 3.98 9.58
C ASP A 91 -16.50 4.15 8.17
N CYS A 92 -16.99 5.35 7.87
CA CYS A 92 -17.55 5.66 6.57
C CYS A 92 -16.42 6.09 5.64
N SER A 93 -15.82 5.13 4.94
CA SER A 93 -14.69 5.30 4.00
C SER A 93 -13.47 5.99 4.60
N THR A 94 -12.46 5.20 4.97
CA THR A 94 -11.13 5.70 5.38
C THR A 94 -10.34 6.33 4.24
N THR A 95 -10.83 6.20 3.01
CA THR A 95 -10.19 6.70 1.79
C THR A 95 -10.97 7.87 1.24
N LEU A 96 -10.27 8.96 0.95
CA LEU A 96 -10.81 10.06 0.17
C LEU A 96 -11.02 9.60 -1.28
N ASP A 97 -11.83 10.35 -2.02
CA ASP A 97 -11.80 10.26 -3.49
C ASP A 97 -10.35 10.40 -3.97
N PRO A 98 -9.85 9.56 -4.89
CA PRO A 98 -8.43 9.57 -5.27
C PRO A 98 -7.92 10.92 -5.78
N VAL A 99 -8.79 11.70 -6.45
CA VAL A 99 -8.43 13.04 -6.94
C VAL A 99 -8.31 14.00 -5.76
N VAL A 100 -9.25 13.93 -4.81
CA VAL A 100 -9.21 14.69 -3.57
C VAL A 100 -7.99 14.32 -2.73
N GLU A 101 -7.69 13.03 -2.58
CA GLU A 101 -6.52 12.55 -1.84
C GLU A 101 -5.22 13.11 -2.42
N VAL A 102 -5.04 13.00 -3.75
CA VAL A 102 -3.85 13.52 -4.43
C VAL A 102 -3.75 15.03 -4.30
N ALA A 103 -4.88 15.75 -4.36
CA ALA A 103 -4.92 17.19 -4.16
C ALA A 103 -4.49 17.58 -2.73
N GLU A 104 -4.97 16.88 -1.70
CA GLU A 104 -4.58 17.11 -0.31
C GLU A 104 -3.12 16.76 -0.05
N VAL A 105 -2.63 15.65 -0.60
CA VAL A 105 -1.20 15.29 -0.55
C VAL A 105 -0.35 16.36 -1.23
N GLN A 106 -0.78 16.86 -2.39
CA GLN A 106 -0.09 17.93 -3.09
C GLN A 106 -0.10 19.24 -2.29
N HIS A 107 -1.20 19.56 -1.59
CA HIS A 107 -1.29 20.70 -0.69
C HIS A 107 -0.27 20.59 0.45
N MET A 108 -0.19 19.42 1.10
CA MET A 108 0.80 19.14 2.15
C MET A 108 2.24 19.28 1.64
N ILE A 109 2.53 18.76 0.43
CA ILE A 109 3.85 18.90 -0.21
C ILE A 109 4.17 20.37 -0.48
N ASN A 110 3.21 21.15 -0.97
CA ASN A 110 3.40 22.58 -1.23
C ASN A 110 3.73 23.32 0.07
N SER A 111 3.00 23.05 1.15
CA SER A 111 3.27 23.62 2.48
C SER A 111 4.67 23.23 3.00
N HIS A 112 5.04 21.95 2.90
CA HIS A 112 6.39 21.49 3.22
C HIS A 112 7.46 22.22 2.40
N ASN A 113 7.26 22.34 1.08
CA ASN A 113 8.21 22.95 0.16
C ASN A 113 8.41 24.45 0.41
N GLN A 114 7.40 25.17 0.89
CA GLN A 114 7.53 26.56 1.31
C GLN A 114 8.51 26.71 2.49
N ILE A 115 8.45 25.77 3.44
CA ILE A 115 9.37 25.74 4.59
C ILE A 115 10.77 25.28 4.14
N ALA A 116 10.84 24.22 3.33
CA ALA A 116 12.11 23.67 2.83
C ALA A 116 12.88 24.70 2.00
N SER A 117 12.19 25.55 1.22
CA SER A 117 12.83 26.63 0.45
C SER A 117 13.58 27.65 1.33
N LYS A 118 13.19 27.78 2.60
CA LYS A 118 13.83 28.67 3.59
C LYS A 118 14.92 27.96 4.40
N GLN A 119 15.08 26.65 4.25
CA GLN A 119 16.00 25.82 5.04
C GLN A 119 16.89 24.96 4.13
N PRO A 120 18.16 25.33 3.89
CA PRO A 120 19.05 24.62 2.95
C PRO A 120 19.26 23.13 3.25
N SER A 121 19.03 22.70 4.50
CA SER A 121 19.17 21.30 4.93
C SER A 121 17.99 20.41 4.54
N LYS A 122 16.84 20.99 4.17
CA LYS A 122 15.63 20.24 3.81
C LYS A 122 15.47 20.21 2.30
N LYS A 123 15.31 19.00 1.75
CA LYS A 123 15.00 18.80 0.34
C LYS A 123 13.53 19.08 0.05
N LYS A 124 13.26 19.67 -1.12
CA LYS A 124 11.91 19.75 -1.66
C LYS A 124 11.41 18.36 -2.01
N LEU A 125 10.11 18.15 -1.90
CA LEU A 125 9.42 16.91 -2.23
C LEU A 125 8.51 17.13 -3.44
N ARG A 126 8.24 16.06 -4.19
CA ARG A 126 7.32 16.04 -5.32
C ARG A 126 6.62 14.69 -5.40
N ILE A 127 5.39 14.68 -5.90
CA ILE A 127 4.70 13.44 -6.29
C ILE A 127 5.30 12.95 -7.60
N LYS A 128 5.83 11.73 -7.61
CA LYS A 128 6.30 11.02 -8.81
C LYS A 128 5.36 9.88 -9.14
N LYS A 129 5.13 9.65 -10.42
CA LYS A 129 4.26 8.60 -10.95
C LYS A 129 5.13 7.44 -11.42
N THR A 130 4.89 6.23 -10.94
CA THR A 130 5.50 5.01 -11.49
C THR A 130 4.47 4.17 -12.19
N VAL A 131 4.71 3.83 -13.45
CA VAL A 131 3.79 3.03 -14.27
C VAL A 131 4.26 1.58 -14.26
N PHE A 132 3.38 0.68 -13.82
CA PHE A 132 3.63 -0.75 -13.88
C PHE A 132 3.38 -1.30 -15.29
N PHE A 133 2.26 -0.91 -15.88
CA PHE A 133 1.88 -1.32 -17.23
C PHE A 133 0.77 -0.42 -17.79
N THR A 134 0.60 -0.49 -19.10
CA THR A 134 -0.54 0.09 -19.82
C THR A 134 -1.44 -1.05 -20.30
N SER A 135 -2.75 -0.87 -20.16
CA SER A 135 -3.74 -1.90 -20.47
C SER A 135 -5.06 -1.30 -20.93
N TYR A 136 -5.92 -2.13 -21.52
CA TYR A 136 -7.34 -1.83 -21.59
C TYR A 136 -7.98 -2.26 -20.26
N THR A 137 -8.47 -1.30 -19.49
CA THR A 137 -9.19 -1.50 -18.23
C THR A 137 -10.62 -1.96 -18.51
N VAL A 138 -11.06 -2.97 -17.78
CA VAL A 138 -12.40 -3.55 -17.82
C VAL A 138 -13.22 -3.01 -16.66
N GLY A 139 -14.45 -2.58 -16.92
CA GLY A 139 -15.35 -2.10 -15.86
C GLY A 139 -15.71 -3.21 -14.85
N PRO A 140 -16.07 -2.86 -13.61
CA PRO A 140 -16.30 -3.82 -12.53
C PRO A 140 -17.39 -4.85 -12.85
N GLU A 141 -18.50 -4.41 -13.47
CA GLU A 141 -19.60 -5.31 -13.85
C GLU A 141 -19.17 -6.38 -14.85
N ASP A 142 -18.31 -6.03 -15.81
CA ASP A 142 -17.83 -6.95 -16.82
C ASP A 142 -16.67 -7.81 -16.30
N SER A 143 -15.83 -7.26 -15.42
CA SER A 143 -14.83 -8.04 -14.67
C SER A 143 -15.50 -9.17 -13.88
N ASP A 144 -16.62 -8.89 -13.20
CA ASP A 144 -17.41 -9.90 -12.47
C ASP A 144 -18.01 -10.98 -13.38
N LYS A 145 -18.36 -10.64 -14.63
CA LYS A 145 -18.82 -11.63 -15.62
C LYS A 145 -17.65 -12.46 -16.13
N LEU A 146 -16.49 -11.84 -16.37
CA LEU A 146 -15.30 -12.50 -16.88
C LEU A 146 -14.75 -13.53 -15.90
N VAL A 147 -14.60 -13.20 -14.62
CA VAL A 147 -14.06 -14.14 -13.60
C VAL A 147 -14.90 -15.42 -13.52
N LYS A 148 -16.21 -15.35 -13.74
CA LYS A 148 -17.13 -16.50 -13.74
C LYS A 148 -16.88 -17.48 -14.90
N LEU A 149 -16.12 -17.09 -15.92
CA LEU A 149 -15.73 -17.97 -17.02
C LEU A 149 -14.56 -18.89 -16.65
N ALA A 150 -13.87 -18.66 -15.52
CA ALA A 150 -12.76 -19.48 -15.10
C ALA A 150 -13.21 -20.93 -14.80
N ARG A 151 -12.80 -21.87 -15.65
CA ARG A 151 -13.06 -23.30 -15.46
C ARG A 151 -12.05 -23.90 -14.49
N LEU A 152 -12.26 -23.68 -13.20
CA LEU A 152 -11.40 -24.22 -12.14
C LEU A 152 -11.66 -25.72 -11.92
N PRO A 153 -10.62 -26.53 -11.63
CA PRO A 153 -10.80 -27.92 -11.22
C PRO A 153 -11.63 -28.04 -9.93
N ALA A 154 -12.45 -29.10 -9.81
CA ALA A 154 -13.36 -29.29 -8.66
C ALA A 154 -12.66 -29.33 -7.28
N ASN A 155 -11.39 -29.75 -7.23
CA ASN A 155 -10.62 -29.89 -5.98
C ASN A 155 -9.68 -28.69 -5.73
N PHE A 156 -9.93 -27.53 -6.35
CA PHE A 156 -9.03 -26.40 -6.24
C PHE A 156 -9.14 -25.69 -4.89
N ASN A 157 -8.01 -25.39 -4.27
CA ASN A 157 -7.97 -24.60 -3.04
C ASN A 157 -8.08 -23.11 -3.38
N TYR A 158 -9.25 -22.51 -3.10
CA TYR A 158 -9.53 -21.10 -3.39
C TYR A 158 -8.65 -20.11 -2.60
N THR A 159 -8.01 -20.53 -1.51
CA THR A 159 -7.17 -19.62 -0.68
C THR A 159 -5.87 -19.18 -1.35
N ASP A 160 -5.38 -19.96 -2.33
CA ASP A 160 -4.17 -19.63 -3.11
C ASP A 160 -4.50 -18.97 -4.46
N LEU A 161 -5.77 -18.65 -4.71
CA LEU A 161 -6.24 -18.10 -5.97
C LEU A 161 -6.32 -16.57 -5.90
N ILE A 162 -5.77 -15.93 -6.92
CA ILE A 162 -5.91 -14.49 -7.15
C ILE A 162 -6.81 -14.33 -8.37
N TRP A 163 -7.97 -13.74 -8.17
CA TRP A 163 -8.88 -13.39 -9.26
C TRP A 163 -8.35 -12.19 -10.02
N HIS A 164 -8.38 -12.29 -11.34
CA HIS A 164 -8.05 -11.23 -12.28
C HIS A 164 -9.19 -11.12 -13.31
N GLY A 165 -9.28 -10.05 -14.05
CA GLY A 165 -10.44 -9.84 -14.94
C GLY A 165 -10.68 -8.38 -15.26
N ASN A 166 -9.89 -7.51 -14.63
CA ASN A 166 -9.99 -6.06 -14.74
C ASN A 166 -9.13 -5.47 -15.86
N ASN A 167 -8.24 -6.22 -16.53
CA ASN A 167 -7.39 -5.64 -17.56
C ASN A 167 -6.96 -6.60 -18.69
N ILE A 168 -6.74 -6.03 -19.87
CA ILE A 168 -6.13 -6.65 -21.04
C ILE A 168 -4.80 -5.95 -21.30
N LEU A 169 -3.68 -6.66 -21.17
CA LEU A 169 -2.35 -6.07 -21.23
C LEU A 169 -2.01 -5.53 -22.63
N ILE A 170 -1.64 -4.25 -22.71
CA ILE A 170 -1.02 -3.65 -23.90
C ILE A 170 0.48 -3.89 -23.85
N CYS A 171 1.16 -3.39 -22.81
CA CYS A 171 2.58 -3.61 -22.57
C CYS A 171 2.95 -3.50 -21.08
N PRO A 172 3.91 -4.30 -20.57
CA PRO A 172 4.27 -4.40 -19.15
C PRO A 172 5.24 -3.28 -18.69
N ARG A 173 5.03 -2.05 -19.18
CA ARG A 173 5.89 -0.88 -18.99
C ARG A 173 5.14 0.39 -19.42
N PRO A 174 5.66 1.61 -19.15
CA PRO A 174 5.18 2.80 -19.83
C PRO A 174 5.07 2.59 -21.34
N CYS A 175 3.89 2.83 -21.89
CA CYS A 175 3.63 2.57 -23.30
C CYS A 175 4.41 3.57 -24.18
N PRO A 176 5.17 3.10 -25.19
CA PRO A 176 5.73 3.99 -26.20
C PRO A 176 4.64 4.79 -26.91
N ALA A 177 4.92 6.07 -27.21
CA ALA A 177 3.99 6.94 -27.93
C ALA A 177 3.48 6.29 -29.24
N SER A 178 4.36 5.63 -30.00
CA SER A 178 3.97 4.96 -31.25
C SER A 178 2.93 3.84 -31.08
N ILE A 179 2.97 3.12 -29.95
CA ILE A 179 1.98 2.08 -29.65
C ILE A 179 0.70 2.72 -29.13
N LEU A 180 0.84 3.72 -28.26
CA LEU A 180 -0.28 4.45 -27.68
C LEU A 180 -1.13 5.16 -28.77
N ASP A 181 -0.48 5.82 -29.73
CA ASP A 181 -1.13 6.48 -30.86
C ASP A 181 -1.87 5.46 -31.76
N LYS A 182 -1.28 4.28 -31.97
CA LYS A 182 -1.89 3.19 -32.75
C LYS A 182 -3.21 2.71 -32.14
N VAL A 183 -3.30 2.68 -30.82
CA VAL A 183 -4.50 2.23 -30.08
C VAL A 183 -5.46 3.38 -29.74
N GLY A 184 -5.14 4.62 -30.17
CA GLY A 184 -6.00 5.78 -30.04
C GLY A 184 -5.74 6.66 -28.81
N GLY A 185 -4.68 6.43 -28.05
CA GLY A 185 -4.33 7.26 -26.89
C GLY A 185 -4.92 6.78 -25.55
N MET A 186 -4.54 7.46 -24.48
CA MET A 186 -5.10 7.25 -23.14
C MET A 186 -6.59 7.60 -23.11
N GLY A 187 -7.39 6.81 -22.40
CA GLY A 187 -8.84 7.02 -22.31
C GLY A 187 -9.63 6.56 -23.52
N SER A 188 -8.97 6.10 -24.59
CA SER A 188 -9.66 5.55 -25.76
C SER A 188 -10.37 4.25 -25.44
N LYS A 189 -11.54 4.07 -26.04
CA LYS A 189 -12.44 2.95 -25.78
C LYS A 189 -12.29 1.86 -26.83
N MET A 190 -12.41 0.61 -26.40
CA MET A 190 -12.37 -0.55 -27.29
C MET A 190 -13.35 -1.62 -26.84
N LYS A 191 -14.07 -2.22 -27.79
CA LYS A 191 -14.99 -3.34 -27.53
C LYS A 191 -14.34 -4.68 -27.85
N TRP A 192 -14.63 -5.65 -26.99
CA TRP A 192 -14.10 -7.01 -27.08
C TRP A 192 -15.22 -8.02 -26.96
N GLU A 193 -15.18 -9.04 -27.80
CA GLU A 193 -16.01 -10.25 -27.70
C GLU A 193 -15.18 -11.37 -27.06
N VAL A 194 -15.77 -12.07 -26.09
CA VAL A 194 -15.13 -13.26 -25.49
C VAL A 194 -15.40 -14.50 -26.34
N THR A 195 -14.36 -15.17 -26.82
CA THR A 195 -14.52 -16.30 -27.76
C THR A 195 -14.21 -17.65 -27.16
N ASP A 196 -13.13 -17.75 -26.38
CA ASP A 196 -12.59 -19.02 -25.87
C ASP A 196 -12.11 -18.86 -24.43
N THR A 197 -12.03 -19.98 -23.70
CA THR A 197 -11.32 -20.06 -22.42
C THR A 197 -10.18 -21.06 -22.51
N GLY A 198 -9.08 -20.79 -21.83
CA GLY A 198 -7.93 -21.68 -21.77
C GLY A 198 -7.26 -21.64 -20.41
N HIS A 199 -6.32 -22.54 -20.18
CA HIS A 199 -5.55 -22.57 -18.94
C HIS A 199 -4.13 -23.07 -19.19
N PHE A 200 -3.18 -22.54 -18.42
CA PHE A 200 -1.78 -22.96 -18.47
C PHE A 200 -1.39 -23.62 -17.15
N ASP A 201 -0.90 -24.85 -17.22
CA ASP A 201 -0.28 -25.59 -16.10
C ASP A 201 -1.10 -25.59 -14.80
N ASN A 202 -2.45 -25.60 -14.90
CA ASN A 202 -3.38 -25.46 -13.77
C ASN A 202 -3.01 -24.33 -12.79
N SER A 203 -2.39 -23.27 -13.30
CA SER A 203 -1.87 -22.14 -12.53
C SER A 203 -2.37 -20.80 -13.07
N ILE A 204 -2.81 -20.74 -14.33
CA ILE A 204 -3.38 -19.56 -14.97
C ILE A 204 -4.62 -19.97 -15.74
N TRP A 205 -5.69 -19.19 -15.61
CA TRP A 205 -6.91 -19.30 -16.41
C TRP A 205 -7.14 -17.98 -17.13
N ALA A 206 -7.46 -18.05 -18.42
CA ALA A 206 -7.65 -16.87 -19.25
C ALA A 206 -8.83 -17.05 -20.21
N ALA A 207 -9.40 -15.92 -20.65
CA ALA A 207 -10.32 -15.88 -21.77
C ALA A 207 -9.66 -15.21 -22.98
N ARG A 208 -9.82 -15.81 -24.15
CA ARG A 208 -9.41 -15.24 -25.43
C ARG A 208 -10.46 -14.27 -25.91
N LEU A 209 -9.98 -13.17 -26.47
CA LEU A 209 -10.80 -12.07 -26.91
C LEU A 209 -10.70 -11.88 -28.42
N ARG A 210 -11.65 -11.13 -28.95
CA ARG A 210 -11.67 -10.68 -30.33
C ARG A 210 -12.11 -9.22 -30.39
N PRO A 211 -11.44 -8.36 -31.17
CA PRO A 211 -11.83 -6.97 -31.29
C PRO A 211 -13.19 -6.85 -31.99
N VAL A 212 -14.01 -5.88 -31.54
CA VAL A 212 -15.28 -5.53 -32.18
C VAL A 212 -15.27 -4.05 -32.57
N PRO A 213 -15.36 -3.69 -33.87
CA PRO A 213 -15.41 -4.59 -35.02
C PRO A 213 -14.09 -5.33 -35.27
N LEU A 214 -14.13 -6.41 -36.05
CA LEU A 214 -12.95 -7.21 -36.43
C LEU A 214 -11.81 -6.40 -37.08
N THR A 215 -12.14 -5.25 -37.66
CA THR A 215 -11.21 -4.33 -38.32
C THR A 215 -10.59 -3.30 -37.35
N ALA A 216 -11.02 -3.27 -36.08
CA ALA A 216 -10.50 -2.34 -35.10
C ALA A 216 -9.01 -2.60 -34.87
N LYS A 217 -8.23 -1.50 -34.90
CA LYS A 217 -6.79 -1.56 -34.63
C LYS A 217 -6.57 -1.74 -33.14
N TYR A 218 -5.70 -2.68 -32.79
CA TYR A 218 -5.30 -2.90 -31.40
C TYR A 218 -3.82 -3.26 -31.29
N HIS A 219 -3.32 -3.23 -30.06
CA HIS A 219 -2.02 -3.75 -29.69
C HIS A 219 -2.14 -4.53 -28.38
N THR A 220 -1.42 -5.65 -28.30
CA THR A 220 -1.14 -6.41 -27.08
C THR A 220 0.22 -7.08 -27.28
N ASP A 221 1.02 -7.16 -26.22
CA ASP A 221 2.29 -7.89 -26.25
C ASP A 221 2.10 -9.42 -26.20
N ASN A 222 0.89 -9.91 -25.90
CA ASN A 222 0.56 -11.33 -25.98
C ASN A 222 0.30 -11.76 -27.44
N PRO A 223 0.55 -13.04 -27.81
CA PRO A 223 0.30 -13.53 -29.17
C PRO A 223 -1.17 -13.42 -29.61
N VAL A 224 -2.08 -13.49 -28.65
CA VAL A 224 -3.52 -13.29 -28.83
C VAL A 224 -4.03 -12.32 -27.77
N PRO A 225 -5.02 -11.46 -28.08
CA PRO A 225 -5.67 -10.66 -27.06
C PRO A 225 -6.39 -11.59 -26.09
N LEU A 226 -6.05 -11.46 -24.81
CA LEU A 226 -6.56 -12.30 -23.74
C LEU A 226 -6.71 -11.47 -22.47
N VAL A 227 -7.64 -11.90 -21.62
CA VAL A 227 -7.79 -11.43 -20.24
C VAL A 227 -7.49 -12.59 -19.30
N VAL A 228 -6.63 -12.36 -18.31
CA VAL A 228 -6.37 -13.35 -17.25
C VAL A 228 -7.54 -13.29 -16.27
N LEU A 229 -8.18 -14.44 -16.03
CA LEU A 229 -9.35 -14.57 -15.16
C LEU A 229 -8.96 -14.96 -13.74
N ALA A 230 -7.96 -15.80 -13.60
CA ALA A 230 -7.47 -16.24 -12.32
C ALA A 230 -6.04 -16.74 -12.43
N LEU A 231 -5.30 -16.64 -11.33
CA LEU A 231 -3.96 -17.18 -11.23
C LEU A 231 -3.66 -17.71 -9.83
N LYS A 232 -2.86 -18.75 -9.77
CA LYS A 232 -2.33 -19.26 -8.50
C LYS A 232 -1.27 -18.29 -7.98
N LYS A 233 -1.30 -18.01 -6.68
CA LYS A 233 -0.33 -17.15 -6.00
C LYS A 233 1.11 -17.56 -6.32
N GLY A 234 1.94 -16.58 -6.66
CA GLY A 234 3.34 -16.79 -7.08
C GLY A 234 3.53 -17.04 -8.58
N THR A 235 2.44 -17.23 -9.35
CA THR A 235 2.50 -17.35 -10.81
C THR A 235 2.56 -15.98 -11.46
N ARG A 236 3.27 -15.88 -12.59
CA ARG A 236 3.41 -14.61 -13.31
C ARG A 236 2.33 -14.49 -14.40
N PRO A 237 1.58 -13.38 -14.47
CA PRO A 237 0.55 -13.18 -15.50
C PRO A 237 1.08 -13.27 -16.94
N ILE A 238 2.35 -12.93 -17.17
CA ILE A 238 2.99 -12.97 -18.50
C ILE A 238 2.99 -14.38 -19.12
N ASP A 239 2.96 -15.42 -18.30
CA ASP A 239 2.95 -16.80 -18.78
C ASP A 239 1.59 -17.19 -19.40
N ALA A 240 0.53 -16.36 -19.26
CA ALA A 240 -0.75 -16.53 -19.94
C ALA A 240 -0.64 -16.53 -21.48
N GLY A 241 0.36 -15.84 -22.04
CA GLY A 241 0.63 -15.85 -23.48
C GLY A 241 1.07 -17.21 -24.02
N ARG A 242 1.33 -18.19 -23.15
CA ARG A 242 1.73 -19.57 -23.50
C ARG A 242 0.55 -20.54 -23.61
N ILE A 243 -0.68 -20.07 -23.35
CA ILE A 243 -1.89 -20.89 -23.48
C ILE A 243 -2.10 -21.22 -24.97
N ASP A 244 -2.16 -22.51 -25.27
CA ASP A 244 -2.43 -23.07 -26.60
C ASP A 244 -3.75 -23.87 -26.64
N ASN A 245 -4.16 -24.44 -25.50
CA ASN A 245 -5.35 -25.27 -25.30
C ASN A 245 -6.67 -24.48 -25.18
N TRP A 246 -6.94 -23.60 -26.14
CA TRP A 246 -8.17 -22.80 -26.16
C TRP A 246 -9.42 -23.65 -26.43
N GLN A 247 -10.44 -23.47 -25.59
CA GLN A 247 -11.74 -24.13 -25.70
C GLN A 247 -12.83 -23.11 -25.98
N PRO A 248 -13.61 -23.26 -27.06
CA PRO A 248 -14.71 -22.36 -27.38
C PRO A 248 -15.71 -22.22 -26.24
N ILE A 249 -16.17 -20.98 -26.02
CA ILE A 249 -17.27 -20.70 -25.12
C ILE A 249 -18.58 -20.92 -25.88
N PRO A 250 -19.57 -21.60 -25.28
CA PRO A 250 -20.93 -21.68 -25.82
C PRO A 250 -21.54 -20.30 -26.14
N GLN A 251 -22.37 -20.21 -27.18
CA GLN A 251 -22.95 -18.93 -27.65
C GLN A 251 -23.84 -18.24 -26.61
N ASP A 252 -24.37 -18.95 -25.63
CA ASP A 252 -25.14 -18.39 -24.51
C ASP A 252 -24.25 -17.69 -23.45
N ARG A 253 -22.94 -17.90 -23.51
CA ARG A 253 -21.95 -17.35 -22.55
C ARG A 253 -20.94 -16.41 -23.20
N THR A 254 -21.02 -16.20 -24.51
CA THR A 254 -20.27 -15.13 -25.17
C THR A 254 -20.99 -13.80 -24.91
N PHE A 255 -20.20 -12.74 -24.72
CA PHE A 255 -20.71 -11.39 -24.57
C PHE A 255 -19.65 -10.39 -25.04
N ILE A 256 -20.12 -9.18 -25.33
CA ILE A 256 -19.29 -8.05 -25.73
C ILE A 256 -19.24 -7.08 -24.55
N PHE A 257 -18.03 -6.61 -24.23
CA PHE A 257 -17.81 -5.58 -23.21
C PHE A 257 -16.93 -4.47 -23.76
N GLU A 258 -17.01 -3.31 -23.11
CA GLU A 258 -16.18 -2.15 -23.44
C GLU A 258 -15.04 -2.01 -22.44
N THR A 259 -13.90 -1.53 -22.92
CA THR A 259 -12.71 -1.27 -22.14
C THR A 259 -12.18 0.12 -22.43
N VAL A 260 -11.40 0.67 -21.50
CA VAL A 260 -10.79 2.00 -21.62
C VAL A 260 -9.28 1.87 -21.45
N ILE A 261 -8.50 2.53 -22.31
CA ILE A 261 -7.03 2.50 -22.20
C ILE A 261 -6.59 3.29 -20.97
N GLY A 262 -5.91 2.59 -20.05
CA GLY A 262 -5.46 3.07 -18.77
C GLY A 262 -4.03 2.63 -18.46
N GLU A 263 -3.47 3.20 -17.38
CA GLU A 263 -2.20 2.78 -16.82
C GLU A 263 -2.42 2.33 -15.37
N LYS A 264 -1.84 1.19 -15.00
CA LYS A 264 -1.73 0.84 -13.59
C LYS A 264 -0.51 1.52 -13.00
N VAL A 265 -0.73 2.41 -12.03
CA VAL A 265 0.31 3.29 -11.51
C VAL A 265 0.36 3.31 -9.99
N ILE A 266 1.51 3.70 -9.46
CA ILE A 266 1.66 4.09 -8.05
C ILE A 266 2.25 5.49 -7.99
N LEU A 267 1.68 6.32 -7.10
CA LEU A 267 2.23 7.63 -6.79
C LEU A 267 3.18 7.51 -5.60
N ARG A 268 4.33 8.17 -5.69
CA ARG A 268 5.40 8.18 -4.67
C ARG A 268 5.70 9.62 -4.28
N ILE A 269 5.96 9.86 -3.01
CA ILE A 269 6.50 11.15 -2.55
C ILE A 269 8.02 11.01 -2.44
N GLU A 270 8.75 11.72 -3.29
CA GLU A 270 10.22 11.64 -3.33
C GLU A 270 10.86 13.04 -3.30
N PRO A 271 12.16 13.14 -2.93
CA PRO A 271 12.90 14.37 -3.14
C PRO A 271 12.85 14.80 -4.61
N ASP A 272 12.70 16.11 -4.81
CA ASP A 272 12.79 16.73 -6.11
C ASP A 272 14.26 16.73 -6.56
N ASP A 273 14.57 15.93 -7.57
CA ASP A 273 15.90 15.86 -8.19
C ASP A 273 15.85 16.57 -9.55
N PRO A 274 16.52 17.73 -9.72
CA PRO A 274 16.54 18.46 -10.98
C PRO A 274 17.19 17.70 -12.14
N LYS A 275 17.86 16.58 -11.89
CA LYS A 275 18.55 15.77 -12.91
C LYS A 275 17.72 14.62 -13.45
N GLU A 276 16.57 14.33 -12.84
CA GLU A 276 15.71 13.21 -13.23
C GLU A 276 14.63 13.69 -14.20
N ASP A 277 14.62 13.12 -15.41
CA ASP A 277 13.64 13.46 -16.45
C ASP A 277 12.27 12.81 -16.17
N GLU A 278 11.20 13.36 -16.76
CA GLU A 278 9.83 12.87 -16.55
C GLU A 278 9.68 11.38 -16.89
N TYR A 279 10.32 10.92 -17.96
CA TYR A 279 10.29 9.51 -18.36
C TYR A 279 11.02 8.61 -17.36
N GLU A 280 12.13 9.06 -16.77
CA GLU A 280 12.86 8.29 -15.75
C GLU A 280 12.02 8.14 -14.48
N SER A 281 11.22 9.16 -14.15
CA SER A 281 10.33 9.14 -12.98
C SER A 281 9.24 8.07 -13.05
N LEU A 282 8.89 7.61 -14.27
CA LEU A 282 7.93 6.54 -14.54
C LEU A 282 8.39 5.18 -14.01
N PHE A 283 9.67 5.03 -13.64
CA PHE A 283 10.21 3.81 -13.06
C PHE A 283 10.51 3.99 -11.57
N ALA A 284 10.40 2.90 -10.80
CA ALA A 284 10.84 2.91 -9.41
C ALA A 284 12.37 3.12 -9.38
N ASN A 285 12.81 4.17 -8.67
CA ASN A 285 14.23 4.55 -8.63
C ASN A 285 15.09 3.39 -8.10
N LYS A 286 15.95 2.82 -8.96
CA LYS A 286 16.86 1.69 -8.65
C LYS A 286 18.07 2.10 -7.80
N SER A 287 17.98 3.15 -6.98
CA SER A 287 19.00 3.41 -5.97
C SER A 287 18.82 2.43 -4.81
N SER A 288 19.12 1.15 -5.05
CA SER A 288 19.29 0.17 -3.99
C SER A 288 20.56 0.53 -3.21
N LYS A 289 20.48 1.51 -2.31
CA LYS A 289 21.34 1.44 -1.13
C LYS A 289 20.83 0.25 -0.34
N ARG A 290 21.52 -0.88 -0.51
CA ARG A 290 21.39 -2.05 0.35
C ARG A 290 21.24 -1.53 1.77
N LYS A 291 20.09 -1.79 2.38
CA LYS A 291 19.91 -1.59 3.80
C LYS A 291 20.93 -2.52 4.44
N HIS A 292 22.06 -1.97 4.90
CA HIS A 292 22.87 -2.67 5.88
C HIS A 292 21.91 -2.90 7.04
N THR A 293 21.43 -4.14 7.19
CA THR A 293 21.00 -4.65 8.49
C THR A 293 22.22 -4.54 9.38
N GLY A 294 22.33 -3.39 10.05
CA GLY A 294 23.10 -3.31 11.29
C GLY A 294 22.34 -4.17 12.27
N ASP A 295 22.72 -5.45 12.33
CA ASP A 295 22.38 -6.32 13.44
C ASP A 295 23.07 -5.74 14.68
N ASP A 296 22.43 -4.74 15.30
CA ASP A 296 22.64 -4.40 16.69
C ASP A 296 21.93 -5.46 17.55
N GLU A 297 22.38 -6.72 17.44
CA GLU A 297 22.17 -7.71 18.49
C GLU A 297 23.16 -7.41 19.61
N TRP A 298 22.66 -6.61 20.55
CA TRP A 298 23.24 -6.44 21.88
C TRP A 298 23.16 -7.79 22.63
N ALA A 299 24.05 -8.72 22.28
CA ALA A 299 24.16 -10.01 22.94
C ALA A 299 24.65 -9.78 24.38
N GLY A 300 23.76 -10.11 25.33
CA GLY A 300 24.02 -10.07 26.75
C GLY A 300 25.19 -10.96 27.15
N ARG A 301 25.93 -10.49 28.15
CA ARG A 301 26.85 -11.28 28.98
C ARG A 301 26.18 -12.57 29.46
N ASN A 302 26.84 -13.70 29.23
CA ASN A 302 26.92 -14.91 30.08
C ASN A 302 28.09 -15.74 29.48
N THR A 303 29.29 -15.74 30.07
CA THR A 303 29.76 -16.60 31.17
C THR A 303 29.54 -18.11 30.94
N SER A 304 30.67 -18.82 30.78
CA SER A 304 30.92 -20.27 31.01
C SER A 304 30.48 -21.31 29.97
N GLY A 305 31.38 -22.27 29.69
CA GLY A 305 31.03 -23.62 29.25
C GLY A 305 31.85 -24.17 28.08
N ALA A 306 32.73 -25.14 28.36
CA ALA A 306 33.56 -25.86 27.41
C ALA A 306 32.94 -27.19 26.95
N HIS A 307 33.50 -27.75 25.85
CA HIS A 307 33.50 -29.16 25.39
C HIS A 307 32.48 -29.65 24.33
N GLY A 308 33.05 -30.38 23.35
CA GLY A 308 32.44 -31.47 22.56
C GLY A 308 31.61 -31.02 21.35
N GLY A 309 31.68 -31.61 20.16
CA GLY A 309 32.31 -32.83 19.68
C GLY A 309 31.97 -33.02 18.19
N ARG A 310 32.76 -33.88 17.54
CA ARG A 310 32.69 -34.36 16.15
C ARG A 310 31.32 -34.95 15.78
N ASN A 311 30.87 -34.81 14.52
CA ASN A 311 30.93 -35.92 13.54
C ASN A 311 30.34 -35.57 12.15
N ASP A 312 30.96 -36.22 11.17
CA ASP A 312 30.65 -36.37 9.76
C ASP A 312 29.19 -36.67 9.39
N THR A 313 28.80 -36.30 8.16
CA THR A 313 28.43 -37.31 7.13
C THR A 313 28.31 -36.74 5.71
N ARG A 314 29.09 -37.35 4.80
CA ARG A 314 28.78 -37.76 3.41
C ARG A 314 28.52 -36.71 2.32
N GLY A 315 29.58 -36.38 1.57
CA GLY A 315 29.90 -37.06 0.30
C GLY A 315 28.93 -36.94 -0.89
N TYR A 316 29.39 -36.25 -1.94
CA TYR A 316 29.84 -36.82 -3.24
C TYR A 316 29.39 -36.09 -4.53
N HIS A 317 30.42 -35.82 -5.34
CA HIS A 317 30.50 -35.72 -6.81
C HIS A 317 30.41 -34.35 -7.55
N THR A 318 31.63 -33.89 -7.90
CA THR A 318 32.19 -33.78 -9.28
C THR A 318 32.13 -32.47 -10.08
N SER A 319 33.36 -32.00 -10.31
CA SER A 319 33.99 -31.60 -11.58
C SER A 319 33.79 -30.20 -12.16
N ALA A 320 34.85 -29.40 -11.94
CA ALA A 320 35.79 -28.89 -12.95
C ALA A 320 35.32 -27.82 -13.96
N ARG A 321 35.86 -26.60 -13.81
CA ARG A 321 36.95 -26.07 -14.67
C ARG A 321 37.27 -24.61 -14.32
N GLY A 322 38.57 -24.32 -14.25
CA GLY A 322 39.10 -23.08 -14.83
C GLY A 322 39.53 -21.95 -13.90
N GLY A 323 40.75 -22.05 -13.34
CA GLY A 323 41.82 -21.17 -13.80
C GLY A 323 42.03 -19.79 -13.13
N ARG A 324 43.27 -19.63 -12.64
CA ARG A 324 44.12 -18.42 -12.61
C ARG A 324 43.92 -17.44 -11.45
N GLY A 325 45.02 -17.18 -10.74
CA GLY A 325 45.19 -15.94 -9.98
C GLY A 325 46.12 -16.04 -8.78
N ARG A 326 47.42 -16.25 -9.02
CA ARG A 326 48.49 -16.02 -8.04
C ARG A 326 48.52 -14.55 -7.60
N GLY A 327 48.84 -14.32 -6.34
CA GLY A 327 49.72 -13.21 -5.94
C GLY A 327 49.12 -12.24 -4.94
N GLY A 328 49.86 -11.99 -3.86
CA GLY A 328 49.72 -10.73 -3.11
C GLY A 328 49.69 -10.87 -1.59
N GLN A 329 50.82 -11.27 -0.99
CA GLN A 329 51.14 -10.85 0.37
C GLN A 329 51.09 -9.33 0.48
N ASN A 330 50.43 -8.78 1.51
CA ASN A 330 51.02 -7.74 2.35
C ASN A 330 50.22 -7.49 3.64
N ARG A 331 50.76 -8.06 4.72
CA ARG A 331 51.23 -7.37 5.93
C ARG A 331 50.57 -6.03 6.33
N SER A 332 49.98 -6.10 7.51
CA SER A 332 50.37 -5.34 8.72
C SER A 332 49.81 -3.94 8.98
N ASN A 333 49.25 -3.86 10.19
CA ASN A 333 49.59 -2.94 11.29
C ASN A 333 48.72 -1.71 11.58
N LYS A 334 48.39 -1.68 12.88
CA LYS A 334 48.33 -0.54 13.81
C LYS A 334 47.21 0.49 13.68
N SER A 335 46.21 0.28 14.54
CA SER A 335 45.86 1.15 15.69
C SER A 335 46.25 2.64 15.63
N HIS A 336 45.30 3.53 15.89
CA HIS A 336 45.26 4.41 17.07
C HIS A 336 44.13 5.45 17.00
N ARG A 337 43.59 5.76 18.20
CA ARG A 337 43.03 7.04 18.66
C ARG A 337 41.72 7.57 18.06
N GLY A 338 40.64 7.36 18.83
CA GLY A 338 40.14 8.38 19.78
C GLY A 338 39.44 9.61 19.21
N GLY A 339 38.20 9.86 19.65
CA GLY A 339 37.55 11.15 19.47
C GLY A 339 36.09 11.16 19.90
N ARG A 340 35.83 11.62 21.13
CA ARG A 340 34.50 11.95 21.68
C ARG A 340 33.81 13.02 20.83
N GLY A 341 32.51 12.86 20.57
CA GLY A 341 31.63 13.91 20.05
C GLY A 341 30.18 13.69 20.46
N ARG A 342 29.74 14.47 21.45
CA ARG A 342 28.34 14.58 21.92
C ARG A 342 27.47 15.28 20.87
N GLY A 343 26.22 14.83 20.72
CA GLY A 343 25.10 15.57 20.09
C GLY A 343 23.93 14.61 19.88
N ARG A 344 22.96 14.48 20.80
CA ARG A 344 21.85 15.40 21.08
C ARG A 344 21.12 15.82 19.80
N GLY A 345 20.09 15.07 19.44
CA GLY A 345 19.22 15.33 18.29
C GLY A 345 18.12 14.30 18.20
N GLY A 346 17.15 14.37 19.10
CA GLY A 346 15.94 13.55 19.06
C GLY A 346 15.11 13.91 17.84
N PHE A 347 15.09 13.03 16.85
CA PHE A 347 14.10 13.06 15.78
C PHE A 347 12.89 12.26 16.25
N TYR A 348 11.87 12.98 16.69
CA TYR A 348 10.54 12.46 16.92
C TYR A 348 9.92 12.12 15.56
N ASN A 349 9.98 10.83 15.20
CA ASN A 349 9.15 10.28 14.14
C ASN A 349 7.71 10.28 14.64
N TYR A 350 6.90 11.21 14.14
CA TYR A 350 5.45 11.13 14.22
C TYR A 350 5.04 9.85 13.46
N ARG A 351 4.54 8.84 14.19
CA ARG A 351 3.84 7.69 13.63
C ARG A 351 2.35 8.00 13.72
N SER A 352 1.63 7.89 12.60
CA SER A 352 0.18 7.98 12.60
C SER A 352 -0.41 6.88 13.50
N LEU A 353 -1.60 7.12 14.02
CA LEU A 353 -2.36 6.16 14.84
C LEU A 353 -2.85 4.93 14.04
N ASP A 354 -2.54 4.89 12.75
CA ASP A 354 -2.86 3.81 11.82
C ASP A 354 -1.69 2.83 11.63
N ASP A 355 -0.46 3.18 12.05
CA ASP A 355 0.75 2.34 11.93
C ASP A 355 0.87 1.23 12.99
N VAL A 356 -0.25 0.70 13.50
CA VAL A 356 -0.27 -0.44 14.42
C VAL A 356 -0.80 -1.69 13.71
N GLU A 357 -0.02 -2.18 12.75
CA GLU A 357 -0.15 -3.57 12.28
C GLU A 357 0.76 -4.52 13.08
N PRO A 358 0.32 -5.77 13.33
CA PRO A 358 1.08 -6.72 14.14
C PRO A 358 2.36 -7.16 13.43
N LYS A 359 3.46 -7.09 14.17
CA LYS A 359 4.77 -7.61 13.78
C LYS A 359 4.74 -9.15 13.78
N ALA A 360 4.22 -9.77 12.72
CA ALA A 360 4.46 -11.18 12.38
C ALA A 360 3.89 -11.55 10.99
N GLN A 361 4.70 -11.42 9.93
CA GLN A 361 4.95 -12.45 8.90
C GLN A 361 5.70 -11.80 7.74
N GLN A 362 6.96 -12.21 7.57
CA GLN A 362 7.68 -12.02 6.32
C GLN A 362 6.85 -12.63 5.18
N GLY A 363 6.42 -11.79 4.22
CA GLY A 363 5.93 -12.25 2.91
C GLY A 363 4.44 -12.02 2.56
N GLY A 364 3.69 -11.19 3.29
CA GLY A 364 2.29 -10.88 2.97
C GLY A 364 2.10 -9.48 2.38
N GLN A 365 1.50 -9.38 1.18
CA GLN A 365 1.02 -8.12 0.64
C GLN A 365 -0.19 -7.64 1.45
N VAL A 366 -0.09 -6.41 1.96
CA VAL A 366 -1.20 -5.56 2.44
C VAL A 366 -2.22 -5.40 1.30
N PRO A 367 -3.54 -5.23 1.54
CA PRO A 367 -4.50 -5.01 0.46
C PRO A 367 -4.07 -3.78 -0.36
N GLN A 368 -3.58 -4.03 -1.57
CA GLN A 368 -3.25 -2.98 -2.52
C GLN A 368 -4.57 -2.41 -3.05
N VAL A 369 -4.77 -1.12 -2.84
CA VAL A 369 -5.85 -0.36 -3.48
C VAL A 369 -5.62 -0.43 -4.99
N ASP A 370 -6.57 -1.03 -5.71
CA ASP A 370 -6.57 -1.14 -7.17
C ASP A 370 -7.22 0.14 -7.73
N TYR A 371 -6.40 1.04 -8.28
CA TYR A 371 -6.86 2.26 -8.92
C TYR A 371 -7.07 1.99 -10.41
N ASP A 372 -8.23 1.46 -10.76
CA ASP A 372 -8.62 1.13 -12.13
C ASP A 372 -9.84 1.99 -12.53
N ASP A 373 -9.71 3.31 -12.43
CA ASP A 373 -10.67 4.27 -13.01
C ASP A 373 -9.92 5.30 -13.87
N SER A 374 -10.34 5.37 -15.13
CA SER A 374 -9.68 6.12 -16.19
C SER A 374 -9.98 7.62 -16.08
N PHE A 375 -8.98 8.43 -15.69
CA PHE A 375 -9.09 9.89 -15.62
C PHE A 375 -8.33 10.59 -16.76
N PRO A 376 -8.81 11.75 -17.22
CA PRO A 376 -8.17 12.54 -18.28
C PRO A 376 -6.82 13.12 -17.81
N SER A 377 -5.88 13.22 -18.75
CA SER A 377 -4.54 13.79 -18.53
C SER A 377 -4.61 15.27 -18.12
N LEU A 378 -3.88 15.64 -17.07
CA LEU A 378 -3.64 17.02 -16.69
C LEU A 378 -2.85 17.74 -17.81
N PRO A 379 -3.21 18.98 -18.18
CA PRO A 379 -2.50 19.74 -19.21
C PRO A 379 -1.12 20.20 -18.71
N PRO A 380 -0.07 20.11 -19.54
CA PRO A 380 1.24 20.62 -19.19
C PRO A 380 1.29 22.15 -19.39
N GLY A 381 1.53 22.88 -18.30
CA GLY A 381 2.01 24.26 -18.34
C GLY A 381 0.95 25.36 -18.14
N SER A 382 0.77 25.79 -16.89
CA SER A 382 0.39 27.18 -16.61
C SER A 382 1.09 27.65 -15.33
N LEU A 383 2.40 27.89 -15.44
CA LEU A 383 3.10 28.81 -14.56
C LEU A 383 3.36 30.10 -15.34
N MET A 384 3.15 31.22 -14.63
CA MET A 384 3.45 32.62 -14.97
C MET A 384 2.37 33.41 -15.74
N GLY A 385 1.58 34.15 -14.96
CA GLY A 385 0.97 35.42 -15.35
C GLY A 385 1.18 36.42 -14.21
N THR A 386 2.15 37.30 -14.39
CA THR A 386 2.62 38.35 -13.48
C THR A 386 1.53 39.33 -13.07
N MET A 387 1.52 39.69 -11.77
CA MET A 387 0.90 40.94 -11.31
C MET A 387 1.69 42.14 -11.85
N ALA A 388 1.02 43.01 -12.61
CA ALA A 388 1.42 44.41 -12.77
C ALA A 388 0.16 45.23 -13.05
N GLY A 389 -0.14 46.18 -12.17
CA GLY A 389 -1.35 46.99 -12.23
C GLY A 389 -1.32 48.10 -13.27
N LYS A 390 -2.51 48.60 -13.61
CA LYS A 390 -2.82 50.02 -13.79
C LYS A 390 -4.33 50.22 -13.97
N ASP A 391 -4.85 51.11 -13.14
CA ASP A 391 -5.97 52.04 -13.36
C ASP A 391 -7.05 51.69 -14.39
N ARG A 392 -8.30 51.63 -13.93
CA ARG A 392 -9.31 52.64 -14.27
C ARG A 392 -10.54 52.54 -13.36
N ARG A 393 -10.86 53.67 -12.73
CA ARG A 393 -12.21 54.05 -12.30
C ARG A 393 -13.17 53.91 -13.50
N ILE A 394 -14.42 53.56 -13.25
CA ILE A 394 -15.62 54.40 -13.49
C ILE A 394 -16.89 53.61 -13.10
N SER A 395 -17.73 54.32 -12.36
CA SER A 395 -19.14 54.14 -11.96
C SER A 395 -20.06 53.20 -12.74
N GLY A 396 -21.09 52.70 -12.04
CA GLY A 396 -22.44 52.70 -12.60
C GLY A 396 -23.42 51.69 -11.99
N LEU A 397 -24.14 52.14 -10.95
CA LEU A 397 -25.36 51.60 -10.33
C LEU A 397 -25.26 50.34 -9.46
#